data_AF-A0A6P0NER8-F1
#
_entry.id   AF-A0A6P0NER8-F1
#
_cell.length_a   1.000
_cell.length_b   1.000
_cell.length_c   1.000
_cell.angle_alpha   90.00
_cell.angle_beta   90.00
_cell.angle_gamma   90.00
#
_symmetry.space_group_name_H-M   'P 1'
#
loop_
_entity.id
_entity.type
_entity.pdbx_description
1 polymer ?
#
loop_
_entity_poly.entity_id
_entity_poly.type
_entity_poly.pdbx_seq_one_letter_code
_entity_poly.pdbx_strand_id
1 'polypeptide(L)'
;MTSKVYAPNVHLFAFHLKTSQPTTLLWDKCNEIISQKFLVTKQLEIEEQSGYRVDLLKDKTTDDVALHFGSKVTLNNTSLAVTGVATPLRIQDTYALALNLRRPELEENQTQATQTVSSSFLEQLNQAGCLMPEEIGSSLGQTLLLTVWDREQKPWVPSNLLQHPQEIRKLADECLRAFIPAQMPCPHFNQKGKLFGSPIFEYGVRSQQEKYCHILVWIFLEQEASENFIDCYDNFINLFCYRNKVISAYQFNRQVYQEIKDNYQKNEQ
;
A
#
# COMPACT_ATOMS: atom_id res chain seq x y z
N MET A 1 18.46 -13.30 12.96
CA MET A 1 18.67 -11.83 12.86
C MET A 1 17.79 -11.34 11.73
N THR A 2 17.01 -10.29 11.96
CA THR A 2 16.24 -9.61 10.91
C THR A 2 17.14 -8.68 10.11
N SER A 3 16.93 -8.60 8.80
CA SER A 3 17.68 -7.66 7.96
C SER A 3 17.40 -6.21 8.36
N LYS A 4 18.41 -5.35 8.19
CA LYS A 4 18.24 -3.90 8.36
C LYS A 4 17.79 -3.27 7.04
N VAL A 5 16.91 -2.29 7.13
CA VAL A 5 16.39 -1.52 5.99
C VAL A 5 16.43 -0.03 6.30
N TYR A 6 16.56 0.78 5.26
CA TYR A 6 16.44 2.22 5.35
C TYR A 6 15.09 2.68 4.80
N ALA A 7 14.50 3.70 5.45
CA ALA A 7 13.22 4.31 5.12
C ALA A 7 12.14 3.32 4.64
N PRO A 8 11.70 2.36 5.48
CA PRO A 8 10.58 1.49 5.12
C PRO A 8 9.27 2.27 4.99
N ASN A 9 8.55 2.00 3.91
CA ASN A 9 7.26 2.59 3.56
C ASN A 9 6.23 1.49 3.28
N VAL A 10 4.97 1.78 3.57
CA VAL A 10 3.80 1.01 3.15
C VAL A 10 2.86 1.95 2.42
N HIS A 11 2.44 1.55 1.22
CA HIS A 11 1.44 2.24 0.43
C HIS A 11 0.21 1.34 0.30
N LEU A 12 -0.93 1.81 0.77
CA LEU A 12 -2.25 1.25 0.52
C LEU A 12 -2.90 2.01 -0.62
N PHE A 13 -3.28 1.29 -1.67
CA PHE A 13 -4.14 1.77 -2.74
C PHE A 13 -5.47 1.01 -2.66
N ALA A 14 -6.49 1.61 -2.04
CA ALA A 14 -7.80 1.00 -1.84
C ALA A 14 -8.85 1.62 -2.77
N PHE A 15 -9.75 0.80 -3.31
CA PHE A 15 -10.71 1.21 -4.33
C PHE A 15 -12.14 0.77 -3.98
N HIS A 16 -13.05 1.74 -3.91
CA HIS A 16 -14.44 1.51 -3.52
C HIS A 16 -15.37 2.17 -4.54
N LEU A 17 -16.32 1.41 -5.09
CA LEU A 17 -17.33 1.97 -5.99
C LEU A 17 -18.15 3.02 -5.24
N LYS A 18 -18.40 4.15 -5.89
CA LYS A 18 -19.23 5.23 -5.35
C LYS A 18 -20.67 4.80 -5.06
N THR A 19 -21.14 3.75 -5.73
CA THR A 19 -22.47 3.15 -5.53
C THR A 19 -22.51 2.12 -4.40
N SER A 20 -21.36 1.67 -3.91
CA SER A 20 -21.28 0.75 -2.77
C SER A 20 -21.56 1.48 -1.45
N GLN A 21 -22.09 0.75 -0.47
CA GLN A 21 -22.38 1.27 0.86
C GLN A 21 -21.45 0.63 1.92
N PRO A 22 -21.01 1.39 2.93
CA PRO A 22 -21.20 2.84 3.08
C PRO A 22 -20.30 3.62 2.10
N THR A 23 -20.83 4.67 1.47
CA THR A 23 -20.04 5.46 0.49
C THR A 23 -18.80 6.15 1.10
N THR A 24 -18.80 6.37 2.42
CA THR A 24 -17.71 7.00 3.18
C THR A 24 -16.66 6.00 3.67
N LEU A 25 -16.80 4.70 3.37
CA LEU A 25 -16.02 3.62 3.96
C LEU A 25 -14.51 3.91 4.00
N LEU A 26 -13.92 4.30 2.86
CA LEU A 26 -12.47 4.51 2.78
C LEU A 26 -12.00 5.66 3.69
N TRP A 27 -12.81 6.70 3.82
CA TRP A 27 -12.48 7.89 4.61
C TRP A 27 -12.59 7.59 6.09
N ASP A 28 -13.67 6.90 6.48
CA ASP A 28 -13.89 6.44 7.86
C ASP A 28 -12.76 5.51 8.29
N LYS A 29 -12.36 4.57 7.42
CA LYS A 29 -11.24 3.65 7.67
C LYS A 29 -9.89 4.36 7.75
N CYS A 30 -9.64 5.34 6.88
CA CYS A 30 -8.44 6.15 6.97
C CYS A 30 -8.39 6.90 8.31
N ASN A 31 -9.50 7.54 8.70
CA ASN A 31 -9.62 8.27 9.96
C ASN A 31 -9.44 7.36 11.18
N GLU A 32 -10.02 6.16 11.16
CA GLU A 32 -9.82 5.13 12.18
C GLU A 32 -8.33 4.78 12.33
N ILE A 33 -7.65 4.49 11.21
CA ILE A 33 -6.22 4.14 11.20
C ILE A 33 -5.36 5.29 11.75
N ILE A 34 -5.51 6.51 11.22
CA ILE A 34 -4.65 7.64 11.61
C ILE A 34 -4.90 8.10 13.05
N SER A 35 -6.15 8.06 13.51
CA SER A 35 -6.48 8.46 14.88
C SER A 35 -6.04 7.44 15.92
N GLN A 36 -6.33 6.14 15.71
CA GLN A 36 -6.05 5.12 16.70
C GLN A 36 -4.58 4.68 16.71
N LYS A 37 -3.92 4.65 15.54
CA LYS A 37 -2.54 4.13 15.42
C LYS A 37 -1.50 5.24 15.45
N PHE A 38 -1.83 6.41 14.92
CA PHE A 38 -0.90 7.52 14.79
C PHE A 38 -1.27 8.74 15.65
N LEU A 39 -2.36 8.67 16.42
CA LEU A 39 -2.81 9.73 17.34
C LEU A 39 -3.03 11.07 16.64
N VAL A 40 -3.42 11.02 15.35
CA VAL A 40 -3.67 12.20 14.53
C VAL A 40 -5.08 12.71 14.84
N THR A 41 -5.19 13.96 15.28
CA THR A 41 -6.48 14.61 15.59
C THR A 41 -7.16 15.21 14.37
N LYS A 42 -6.38 15.65 13.38
CA LYS A 42 -6.92 16.18 12.11
C LYS A 42 -7.50 15.03 11.29
N GLN A 43 -8.78 15.15 10.94
CA GLN A 43 -9.47 14.16 10.13
C GLN A 43 -9.31 14.43 8.63
N LEU A 44 -9.40 13.36 7.86
CA LEU A 44 -9.58 13.38 6.42
C LEU A 44 -11.02 13.79 6.10
N GLU A 45 -11.21 15.05 5.69
CA GLU A 45 -12.49 15.59 5.25
C GLU A 45 -12.57 15.64 3.72
N ILE A 46 -13.72 15.21 3.19
CA ILE A 46 -13.94 15.01 1.75
C ILE A 46 -14.94 16.04 1.23
N GLU A 47 -14.60 16.67 0.11
CA GLU A 47 -15.49 17.52 -0.67
C GLU A 47 -15.59 16.98 -2.10
N GLU A 48 -16.80 16.65 -2.53
CA GLU A 48 -17.05 16.11 -3.86
C GLU A 48 -17.01 17.21 -4.92
N GLN A 49 -16.43 16.91 -6.08
CA GLN A 49 -16.26 17.87 -7.18
C GLN A 49 -16.66 17.24 -8.52
N SER A 50 -17.09 18.07 -9.46
CA SER A 50 -17.35 17.62 -10.84
C SER A 50 -16.04 17.28 -11.55
N GLY A 51 -16.02 16.19 -12.32
CA GLY A 51 -14.86 15.84 -13.14
C GLY A 51 -14.63 14.34 -13.26
N TYR A 52 -13.73 13.98 -14.16
CA TYR A 52 -13.34 12.60 -14.40
C TYR A 52 -12.44 12.06 -13.29
N ARG A 53 -11.33 12.75 -13.02
CA ARG A 53 -10.41 12.50 -11.92
C ARG A 53 -10.38 13.75 -11.07
N VAL A 54 -10.75 13.63 -9.80
CA VAL A 54 -10.81 14.77 -8.89
C VAL A 54 -10.18 14.39 -7.56
N ASP A 55 -9.33 15.26 -7.04
CA ASP A 55 -8.88 15.18 -5.66
C ASP A 55 -10.03 15.62 -4.76
N LEU A 56 -10.25 14.90 -3.68
CA LEU A 56 -11.43 15.09 -2.84
C LEU A 56 -11.12 15.73 -1.49
N LEU A 57 -9.86 16.00 -1.17
CA LEU A 57 -9.52 16.64 0.09
C LEU A 57 -10.15 18.05 0.13
N LYS A 58 -10.99 18.31 1.14
CA LYS A 58 -11.75 19.56 1.26
C LYS A 58 -10.85 20.80 1.31
N ASP A 59 -9.82 20.78 2.15
CA ASP A 59 -8.89 21.90 2.33
C ASP A 59 -7.66 21.82 1.40
N LYS A 60 -7.79 21.21 0.22
CA LYS A 60 -6.68 21.09 -0.74
C LYS A 60 -6.26 22.45 -1.29
N THR A 61 -5.00 22.55 -1.68
CA THR A 61 -4.44 23.65 -2.47
C THR A 61 -4.10 23.17 -3.87
N THR A 62 -3.70 24.09 -4.75
CA THR A 62 -3.21 23.72 -6.09
C THR A 62 -1.95 22.85 -6.04
N ASP A 63 -1.12 23.03 -5.01
CA ASP A 63 0.17 22.36 -4.89
C ASP A 63 0.15 21.15 -3.93
N ASP A 64 -0.88 21.05 -3.07
CA ASP A 64 -1.01 19.97 -2.11
C ASP A 64 -2.46 19.50 -1.97
N VAL A 65 -2.69 18.26 -2.39
CA VAL A 65 -4.00 17.60 -2.42
C VAL A 65 -4.12 16.50 -1.38
N ALA A 66 -3.14 16.38 -0.47
CA ALA A 66 -3.04 15.29 0.48
C ALA A 66 -3.06 15.76 1.93
N LEU A 67 -3.54 14.89 2.82
CA LEU A 67 -3.45 15.08 4.26
C LEU A 67 -2.12 14.49 4.75
N HIS A 68 -1.20 15.36 5.14
CA HIS A 68 0.08 14.98 5.78
C HIS A 68 -0.08 14.87 7.28
N PHE A 69 0.55 13.86 7.87
CA PHE A 69 0.56 13.66 9.32
C PHE A 69 1.87 13.02 9.81
N GLY A 70 2.16 13.20 11.10
CA GLY A 70 3.35 12.67 11.75
C GLY A 70 3.05 12.19 13.17
N SER A 71 3.77 11.18 13.62
CA SER A 71 3.65 10.58 14.94
C SER A 71 4.96 9.92 15.36
N LYS A 72 4.96 9.24 16.51
CA LYS A 72 6.08 8.45 17.01
C LYS A 72 5.59 7.06 17.41
N VAL A 73 6.31 6.02 16.98
CA VAL A 73 6.08 4.64 17.40
C VAL A 73 7.25 4.15 18.22
N THR A 74 7.00 3.25 19.18
CA THR A 74 8.04 2.69 20.04
C THR A 74 8.44 1.31 19.54
N LEU A 75 9.71 1.14 19.17
CA LEU A 75 10.29 -0.16 18.82
C LEU A 75 11.50 -0.41 19.71
N ASN A 76 11.52 -1.53 20.45
CA ASN A 76 12.61 -1.90 21.36
C ASN A 76 13.02 -0.75 22.30
N ASN A 77 12.04 -0.11 22.96
CA ASN A 77 12.21 1.05 23.84
C ASN A 77 12.80 2.30 23.16
N THR A 78 12.90 2.33 21.83
CA THR A 78 13.33 3.49 21.06
C THR A 78 12.11 4.14 20.41
N SER A 79 11.95 5.45 20.62
CA SER A 79 10.92 6.24 19.95
C SER A 79 11.39 6.61 18.54
N LEU A 80 10.64 6.20 17.53
CA LEU A 80 10.93 6.43 16.13
C LEU A 80 9.80 7.25 15.50
N ALA A 81 10.15 8.40 14.93
CA ALA A 81 9.25 9.17 14.07
C ALA A 81 8.69 8.32 12.92
N VAL A 82 7.39 8.48 12.70
CA VAL A 82 6.63 7.96 11.55
C VAL A 82 5.90 9.14 10.93
N THR A 83 5.85 9.17 9.60
CA THR A 83 5.03 10.13 8.85
C THR A 83 4.10 9.38 7.92
N GLY A 84 3.05 10.05 7.47
CA GLY A 84 2.15 9.50 6.49
C GLY A 84 1.43 10.57 5.70
N VAL A 85 0.88 10.13 4.57
CA VAL A 85 0.19 10.97 3.60
C VAL A 85 -1.05 10.22 3.14
N ALA A 86 -2.22 10.84 3.25
CA ALA A 86 -3.47 10.30 2.76
C ALA A 86 -4.01 11.19 1.64
N THR A 87 -4.14 10.62 0.44
CA THR A 87 -4.67 11.32 -0.73
C THR A 87 -6.02 10.69 -1.11
N PRO A 88 -7.14 11.39 -0.81
CA PRO A 88 -8.46 10.96 -1.23
C PRO A 88 -8.75 11.50 -2.63
N LEU A 89 -9.22 10.63 -3.52
CA LEU A 89 -9.56 11.02 -4.88
C LEU A 89 -10.72 10.19 -5.42
N ARG A 90 -11.33 10.67 -6.50
CA ARG A 90 -12.29 9.91 -7.30
C ARG A 90 -11.77 9.76 -8.72
N ILE A 91 -11.83 8.55 -9.25
CA ILE A 91 -11.58 8.23 -10.65
C ILE A 91 -12.89 7.67 -11.22
N GLN A 92 -13.58 8.47 -12.03
CA GLN A 92 -14.92 8.18 -12.56
C GLN A 92 -15.93 7.88 -11.43
N ASP A 93 -16.38 6.63 -11.37
CA ASP A 93 -17.35 6.05 -10.43
C ASP A 93 -16.68 5.38 -9.22
N THR A 94 -15.38 5.56 -9.05
CA THR A 94 -14.59 4.85 -8.02
C THR A 94 -13.90 5.85 -7.12
N TYR A 95 -14.17 5.75 -5.82
CA TYR A 95 -13.34 6.37 -4.80
C TYR A 95 -12.05 5.58 -4.65
N ALA A 96 -10.93 6.30 -4.58
CA ALA A 96 -9.63 5.74 -4.30
C ALA A 96 -9.01 6.44 -3.09
N LEU A 97 -8.41 5.65 -2.22
CA LEU A 97 -7.57 6.11 -1.13
C LEU A 97 -6.14 5.65 -1.42
N ALA A 98 -5.24 6.60 -1.60
CA ALA A 98 -3.80 6.35 -1.55
C ALA A 98 -3.28 6.79 -0.18
N LEU A 99 -2.94 5.81 0.67
CA LEU A 99 -2.40 6.04 2.01
C LEU A 99 -0.96 5.55 2.07
N ASN A 100 -0.02 6.44 2.33
CA ASN A 100 1.37 6.11 2.62
C ASN A 100 1.65 6.25 4.13
N LEU A 101 2.31 5.25 4.71
CA LEU A 101 2.83 5.24 6.08
C LEU A 101 4.32 4.90 6.02
N ARG A 102 5.17 5.67 6.71
CA ARG A 102 6.62 5.51 6.54
C ARG A 102 7.47 5.92 7.72
N ARG A 103 8.65 5.31 7.82
CA ARG A 103 9.81 5.94 8.46
C ARG A 103 10.36 6.99 7.48
N PRO A 104 10.40 8.29 7.83
CA PRO A 104 10.94 9.31 6.93
C PRO A 104 12.42 9.04 6.62
N GLU A 105 12.87 9.47 5.44
CA GLU A 105 14.28 9.40 5.04
C GLU A 105 15.16 10.33 5.87
N LEU A 106 14.66 11.52 6.21
CA LEU A 106 15.39 12.52 6.99
C LEU A 106 14.79 12.67 8.38
N GLU A 107 15.64 13.01 9.35
CA GLU A 107 15.22 13.42 10.69
C GLU A 107 14.44 14.75 10.64
N GLU A 108 13.83 15.16 11.75
CA GLU A 108 12.99 16.37 11.84
C GLU A 108 13.71 17.64 11.34
N ASN A 109 15.05 17.69 11.45
CA ASN A 109 15.88 18.80 10.98
C ASN A 109 16.12 18.85 9.45
N GLN A 110 15.58 17.89 8.68
CA GLN A 110 15.69 17.78 7.22
C GLN A 110 17.12 17.78 6.66
N THR A 111 18.13 17.51 7.49
CA THR A 111 19.55 17.56 7.09
C THR A 111 20.28 16.24 7.33
N GLN A 112 19.77 15.42 8.24
CA GLN A 112 20.39 14.14 8.60
C GLN A 112 19.50 12.97 8.18
N ALA A 113 20.09 11.95 7.57
CA ALA A 113 19.38 10.71 7.25
C ALA A 113 18.98 9.99 8.55
N THR A 114 17.80 9.38 8.54
CA THR A 114 17.38 8.52 9.63
C THR A 114 18.20 7.23 9.66
N GLN A 115 18.40 6.68 10.86
CA GLN A 115 19.10 5.39 10.99
C GLN A 115 18.33 4.24 10.33
N THR A 116 19.08 3.25 9.81
CA THR A 116 18.51 1.95 9.47
C THR A 116 17.75 1.33 10.64
N VAL A 117 16.63 0.67 10.32
CA VAL A 117 15.80 -0.07 11.27
C VAL A 117 15.74 -1.55 10.89
N SER A 118 15.39 -2.41 11.85
CA SER A 118 15.05 -3.81 11.54
C SER A 118 13.84 -3.87 10.60
N SER A 119 13.80 -4.83 9.67
CA SER A 119 12.63 -5.09 8.82
C SER A 119 11.34 -5.34 9.61
N SER A 120 11.46 -5.80 10.86
CA SER A 120 10.35 -5.91 11.81
C SER A 120 9.62 -4.58 12.10
N PHE A 121 10.22 -3.43 11.76
CA PHE A 121 9.56 -2.13 11.86
C PHE A 121 8.27 -2.07 11.03
N LEU A 122 8.16 -2.82 9.93
CA LEU A 122 6.96 -2.85 9.10
C LEU A 122 5.71 -3.32 9.85
N GLU A 123 5.87 -4.11 10.91
CA GLU A 123 4.78 -4.49 11.82
C GLU A 123 4.13 -3.25 12.46
N GLN A 124 4.93 -2.22 12.77
CA GLN A 124 4.44 -0.97 13.36
C GLN A 124 3.59 -0.16 12.40
N LEU A 125 3.76 -0.35 11.09
CA LEU A 125 2.98 0.32 10.06
C LEU A 125 1.67 -0.43 9.71
N ASN A 126 1.50 -1.66 10.19
CA ASN A 126 0.31 -2.49 9.97
C ASN A 126 -0.11 -3.24 11.24
N GLN A 127 -0.14 -2.53 12.36
CA GLN A 127 -0.46 -3.12 13.66
C GLN A 127 -1.85 -3.76 13.64
N ALA A 128 -1.94 -5.00 14.11
CA ALA A 128 -3.15 -5.82 14.09
C ALA A 128 -3.76 -6.03 12.69
N GLY A 129 -3.00 -5.75 11.61
CA GLY A 129 -3.48 -5.95 10.25
C GLY A 129 -4.44 -4.85 9.76
N CYS A 130 -4.39 -3.65 10.32
CA CYS A 130 -5.32 -2.57 9.97
C CYS A 130 -5.36 -2.18 8.48
N LEU A 131 -4.37 -2.60 7.68
CA LEU A 131 -4.33 -2.39 6.23
C LEU A 131 -4.77 -3.63 5.43
N MET A 132 -5.24 -4.71 6.07
CA MET A 132 -5.65 -5.93 5.39
C MET A 132 -7.03 -5.77 4.72
N PRO A 133 -7.32 -6.52 3.64
CA PRO A 133 -8.58 -6.38 2.91
C PRO A 133 -9.85 -6.50 3.78
N GLU A 134 -9.83 -7.39 4.78
CA GLU A 134 -10.94 -7.58 5.72
C GLU A 134 -11.18 -6.35 6.62
N GLU A 135 -10.12 -5.61 6.95
CA GLU A 135 -10.19 -4.40 7.79
C GLU A 135 -10.63 -3.17 6.98
N ILE A 136 -10.15 -3.05 5.74
CA ILE A 136 -10.49 -1.92 4.85
C ILE A 136 -11.89 -2.10 4.21
N GLY A 137 -12.24 -3.31 3.78
CA GLY A 137 -13.56 -3.62 3.22
C GLY A 137 -13.89 -2.97 1.87
N SER A 138 -12.88 -2.50 1.14
CA SER A 138 -13.06 -1.83 -0.15
C SER A 138 -13.78 -2.72 -1.17
N SER A 139 -14.78 -2.21 -1.91
CA SER A 139 -15.65 -3.05 -2.73
C SER A 139 -15.01 -3.55 -4.03
N LEU A 140 -14.00 -2.85 -4.56
CA LEU A 140 -13.21 -3.32 -5.71
C LEU A 140 -11.91 -4.00 -5.30
N GLY A 141 -11.53 -3.87 -4.03
CA GLY A 141 -10.28 -4.39 -3.49
C GLY A 141 -9.18 -3.33 -3.39
N GLN A 142 -7.98 -3.82 -3.14
CA GLN A 142 -6.83 -2.98 -2.80
C GLN A 142 -5.51 -3.58 -3.30
N THR A 143 -4.47 -2.76 -3.32
CA THR A 143 -3.08 -3.18 -3.52
C THR A 143 -2.21 -2.58 -2.44
N LEU A 144 -1.36 -3.41 -1.84
CA LEU A 144 -0.35 -2.99 -0.89
C LEU A 144 1.01 -3.00 -1.59
N LEU A 145 1.77 -1.92 -1.45
CA LEU A 145 3.13 -1.81 -1.94
C LEU A 145 4.04 -1.43 -0.77
N LEU A 146 4.98 -2.31 -0.46
CA LEU A 146 6.01 -2.08 0.53
C LEU A 146 7.26 -1.61 -0.23
N THR A 147 7.80 -0.46 0.12
CA THR A 147 9.11 -0.01 -0.40
C THR A 147 10.10 0.09 0.73
N VAL A 148 11.32 -0.40 0.48
CA VAL A 148 12.43 -0.32 1.43
C VAL A 148 13.71 -0.12 0.65
N TRP A 149 14.69 0.54 1.26
CA TRP A 149 16.05 0.58 0.74
C TRP A 149 16.87 -0.53 1.38
N ASP A 150 17.64 -1.27 0.59
CA ASP A 150 18.54 -2.34 1.09
C ASP A 150 19.58 -1.77 2.08
N ARG A 151 19.99 -0.51 1.90
CA ARG A 151 21.00 0.18 2.72
C ARG A 151 20.70 1.67 2.81
N GLU A 152 21.32 2.35 3.78
CA GLU A 152 21.39 3.82 3.79
C GLU A 152 22.00 4.31 2.48
N GLN A 153 21.47 5.43 1.95
CA GLN A 153 21.99 6.07 0.75
C GLN A 153 23.44 6.50 0.97
N LYS A 154 24.39 5.68 0.50
CA LYS A 154 25.80 6.07 0.38
C LYS A 154 26.13 6.18 -1.10
N PRO A 155 26.28 7.40 -1.65
CA PRO A 155 26.36 7.65 -3.09
C PRO A 155 27.57 7.02 -3.83
N TRP A 156 28.47 6.33 -3.12
CA TRP A 156 29.77 5.89 -3.65
C TRP A 156 29.92 4.38 -3.84
N VAL A 157 28.90 3.56 -3.51
CA VAL A 157 28.99 2.11 -3.69
C VAL A 157 28.06 1.67 -4.81
N PRO A 158 28.59 1.24 -5.97
CA PRO A 158 27.77 0.69 -7.04
C PRO A 158 26.99 -0.54 -6.55
N SER A 159 25.65 -0.45 -6.58
CA SER A 159 24.69 -1.47 -6.13
C SER A 159 24.91 -2.84 -6.79
N ASN A 160 25.39 -2.81 -8.03
CA ASN A 160 25.69 -3.91 -8.93
C ASN A 160 26.94 -4.74 -8.58
N LEU A 161 27.76 -4.32 -7.60
CA LEU A 161 28.96 -5.06 -7.21
C LEU A 161 28.80 -5.98 -5.99
N LEU A 162 27.68 -5.93 -5.26
CA LEU A 162 27.61 -6.53 -3.91
C LEU A 162 26.37 -7.34 -3.58
N GLN A 163 25.44 -7.56 -4.51
CA GLN A 163 24.14 -8.14 -4.16
C GLN A 163 23.89 -9.48 -4.86
N HIS A 164 23.81 -10.54 -4.06
CA HIS A 164 23.31 -11.83 -4.54
C HIS A 164 21.79 -11.75 -4.70
N PRO A 165 21.22 -12.08 -5.87
CA PRO A 165 19.76 -12.05 -6.09
C PRO A 165 18.94 -12.83 -5.05
N GLN A 166 19.54 -13.85 -4.44
CA GLN A 166 18.94 -14.64 -3.35
C GLN A 166 18.81 -13.84 -2.04
N GLU A 167 19.76 -12.97 -1.73
CA GLU A 167 19.73 -12.14 -0.52
C GLU A 167 18.65 -11.06 -0.61
N ILE A 168 18.52 -10.40 -1.78
CA ILE A 168 17.47 -9.41 -2.02
C ILE A 168 16.07 -10.05 -1.98
N ARG A 169 15.95 -11.27 -2.51
CA ARG A 169 14.70 -12.02 -2.39
C ARG A 169 14.37 -12.33 -0.92
N LYS A 170 15.37 -12.79 -0.16
CA LYS A 170 15.21 -13.07 1.27
C LYS A 170 14.81 -11.83 2.05
N LEU A 171 15.38 -10.67 1.74
CA LEU A 171 14.98 -9.39 2.32
C LEU A 171 13.51 -9.07 2.05
N ALA A 172 13.05 -9.23 0.80
CA ALA A 172 11.64 -9.02 0.46
C ALA A 172 10.71 -9.98 1.24
N ASP A 173 11.10 -11.25 1.37
CA ASP A 173 10.36 -12.25 2.16
C ASP A 173 10.32 -11.92 3.66
N GLU A 174 11.41 -11.36 4.21
CA GLU A 174 11.46 -10.89 5.60
C GLU A 174 10.58 -9.67 5.80
N CYS A 175 10.58 -8.71 4.87
CA CYS A 175 9.73 -7.52 4.92
C CYS A 175 8.24 -7.91 4.87
N LEU A 176 7.86 -8.83 3.98
CA LEU A 176 6.49 -9.32 3.93
C LEU A 176 6.09 -10.02 5.23
N ARG A 177 6.93 -10.93 5.74
CA ARG A 177 6.65 -11.65 7.00
C ARG A 177 6.52 -10.73 8.20
N ALA A 178 7.28 -9.64 8.25
CA ALA A 178 7.16 -8.62 9.29
C ALA A 178 5.87 -7.81 9.17
N PHE A 179 5.41 -7.57 7.93
CA PHE A 179 4.23 -6.77 7.66
C PHE A 179 2.91 -7.52 7.86
N ILE A 180 2.87 -8.81 7.53
CA ILE A 180 1.66 -9.63 7.67
C ILE A 180 1.45 -10.02 9.14
N PRO A 181 0.24 -9.83 9.71
CA PRO A 181 -0.05 -10.26 11.07
C PRO A 181 0.19 -11.75 11.27
N ALA A 182 0.75 -12.13 12.42
CA ALA A 182 1.14 -13.52 12.70
C ALA A 182 -0.02 -14.52 12.64
N GLN A 183 -1.25 -14.07 12.87
CA GLN A 183 -2.48 -14.85 12.79
C GLN A 183 -2.98 -15.08 11.35
N MET A 184 -2.37 -14.44 10.35
CA MET A 184 -2.76 -14.56 8.95
C MET A 184 -1.75 -15.40 8.16
N PRO A 185 -2.20 -16.21 7.19
CA PRO A 185 -1.29 -16.92 6.31
C PRO A 185 -0.51 -15.91 5.46
N CYS A 186 0.82 -16.00 5.52
CA CYS A 186 1.69 -15.15 4.70
C CYS A 186 1.48 -15.48 3.21
N PRO A 187 1.17 -14.49 2.34
CA PRO A 187 0.94 -14.76 0.93
C PRO A 187 2.15 -15.39 0.25
N HIS A 188 1.90 -16.42 -0.56
CA HIS A 188 2.96 -17.10 -1.30
C HIS A 188 3.58 -16.18 -2.36
N PHE A 189 4.85 -16.40 -2.64
CA PHE A 189 5.51 -15.80 -3.80
C PHE A 189 4.74 -16.11 -5.09
N ASN A 190 4.53 -15.09 -5.91
CA ASN A 190 3.98 -15.26 -7.25
C ASN A 190 5.08 -15.10 -8.31
N GLN A 191 5.68 -13.91 -8.38
CA GLN A 191 6.65 -13.59 -9.42
C GLN A 191 7.60 -12.45 -9.01
N LYS A 192 8.72 -12.34 -9.74
CA LYS A 192 9.70 -11.26 -9.58
C LYS A 192 9.85 -10.49 -10.88
N GLY A 193 10.19 -9.22 -10.77
CA GLY A 193 10.48 -8.34 -11.90
C GLY A 193 11.49 -7.25 -11.53
N LYS A 194 11.64 -6.29 -12.43
CA LYS A 194 12.48 -5.11 -12.25
C LYS A 194 11.68 -3.89 -12.71
N LEU A 195 11.68 -2.84 -11.91
CA LEU A 195 10.99 -1.58 -12.18
C LEU A 195 11.93 -0.43 -11.82
N PHE A 196 12.13 0.49 -12.76
CA PHE A 196 13.10 1.59 -12.65
C PHE A 196 14.45 1.17 -12.06
N GLY A 197 15.10 0.15 -12.63
CA GLY A 197 16.40 -0.28 -12.12
C GLY A 197 16.36 -1.20 -10.88
N SER A 198 15.24 -1.25 -10.15
CA SER A 198 15.16 -1.92 -8.83
C SER A 198 14.26 -3.18 -8.84
N PRO A 199 14.59 -4.24 -8.08
CA PRO A 199 13.84 -5.49 -8.04
C PRO A 199 12.52 -5.35 -7.28
N ILE A 200 11.45 -5.86 -7.88
CA ILE A 200 10.10 -5.89 -7.31
C ILE A 200 9.58 -7.31 -7.28
N PHE A 201 8.85 -7.66 -6.22
CA PHE A 201 8.35 -9.00 -5.97
C PHE A 201 6.85 -8.97 -5.69
N GLU A 202 6.09 -9.81 -6.38
CA GLU A 202 4.65 -9.97 -6.18
C GLU A 202 4.35 -11.20 -5.33
N TYR A 203 3.39 -11.03 -4.43
CA TYR A 203 2.90 -12.06 -3.53
C TYR A 203 1.37 -12.15 -3.57
N GLY A 204 0.86 -13.35 -3.32
CA GLY A 204 -0.55 -13.71 -3.43
C GLY A 204 -0.91 -14.26 -4.81
N VAL A 205 -1.79 -15.27 -4.84
CA VAL A 205 -2.21 -15.95 -6.08
C VAL A 205 -3.69 -15.70 -6.33
N ARG A 206 -4.03 -15.30 -7.55
CA ARG A 206 -5.41 -14.91 -7.95
C ARG A 206 -6.44 -16.03 -7.81
N SER A 207 -6.02 -17.29 -7.75
CA SER A 207 -6.91 -18.45 -7.60
C SER A 207 -7.41 -18.67 -6.17
N GLN A 208 -6.83 -18.01 -5.17
CA GLN A 208 -7.31 -18.07 -3.78
C GLN A 208 -8.44 -17.04 -3.59
N GLN A 209 -9.68 -17.47 -3.82
CA GLN A 209 -10.85 -16.58 -3.90
C GLN A 209 -11.23 -15.89 -2.59
N GLU A 210 -10.96 -16.47 -1.43
CA GLU A 210 -11.60 -15.99 -0.19
C GLU A 210 -10.87 -14.84 0.50
N LYS A 211 -9.55 -14.64 0.26
CA LYS A 211 -8.74 -13.62 0.96
C LYS A 211 -7.61 -13.05 0.10
N TYR A 212 -7.87 -12.77 -1.18
CA TYR A 212 -6.84 -12.27 -2.08
C TYR A 212 -6.36 -10.86 -1.67
N CYS A 213 -5.12 -10.77 -1.19
CA CYS A 213 -4.41 -9.51 -0.99
C CYS A 213 -3.29 -9.41 -2.03
N HIS A 214 -3.37 -8.42 -2.93
CA HIS A 214 -2.30 -8.15 -3.89
C HIS A 214 -1.21 -7.33 -3.21
N ILE A 215 -0.05 -7.96 -2.97
CA ILE A 215 1.07 -7.33 -2.27
C ILE A 215 2.30 -7.32 -3.15
N LEU A 216 2.92 -6.15 -3.25
CA LEU A 216 4.19 -5.92 -3.92
C LEU A 216 5.23 -5.52 -2.87
N VAL A 217 6.43 -6.06 -2.98
CA VAL A 217 7.60 -5.62 -2.20
C VAL A 217 8.66 -5.15 -3.18
N TRP A 218 9.05 -3.88 -3.09
CA TRP A 218 10.00 -3.25 -3.98
C TRP A 218 11.21 -2.78 -3.19
N ILE A 219 12.37 -3.33 -3.53
CA ILE A 219 13.63 -3.01 -2.85
C ILE A 219 14.37 -1.98 -3.70
N PHE A 220 14.48 -0.75 -3.21
CA PHE A 220 15.24 0.29 -3.90
C PHE A 220 16.74 0.04 -3.77
N LEU A 221 17.41 -0.01 -4.92
CA LEU A 221 18.86 -0.14 -5.03
C LEU A 221 19.53 1.17 -5.44
N GLU A 222 18.78 2.04 -6.11
CA GLU A 222 19.25 3.28 -6.72
C GLU A 222 18.21 4.38 -6.48
N GLN A 223 18.69 5.62 -6.36
CA GLN A 223 17.85 6.77 -6.08
C GLN A 223 16.82 7.06 -7.17
N GLU A 224 17.21 6.85 -8.42
CA GLU A 224 16.34 6.97 -9.58
C GLU A 224 15.05 6.14 -9.44
N ALA A 225 15.10 4.97 -8.78
CA ALA A 225 13.91 4.15 -8.58
C ALA A 225 12.87 4.81 -7.66
N SER A 226 13.34 5.46 -6.60
CA SER A 226 12.49 6.19 -5.65
C SER A 226 11.96 7.49 -6.27
N GLU A 227 12.81 8.23 -6.99
CA GLU A 227 12.44 9.48 -7.67
C GLU A 227 11.38 9.22 -8.75
N ASN A 228 11.62 8.26 -9.64
CA ASN A 228 10.64 7.87 -10.65
C ASN A 228 9.33 7.35 -10.04
N PHE A 229 9.39 6.68 -8.88
CA PHE A 229 8.17 6.26 -8.18
C PHE A 229 7.35 7.45 -7.67
N ILE A 230 8.00 8.48 -7.13
CA ILE A 230 7.35 9.72 -6.69
C ILE A 230 6.75 10.44 -7.91
N ASP A 231 7.52 10.62 -8.98
CA ASP A 231 7.09 11.31 -10.19
C ASP A 231 5.92 10.60 -10.88
N CYS A 232 5.86 9.27 -10.78
CA CYS A 232 4.80 8.44 -11.37
C CYS A 232 3.71 8.04 -10.38
N TYR A 233 3.65 8.60 -9.17
CA TYR A 233 2.77 8.10 -8.11
C TYR A 233 1.28 8.05 -8.53
N ASP A 234 0.81 9.10 -9.22
CA ASP A 234 -0.54 9.16 -9.77
C ASP A 234 -0.82 8.07 -10.81
N ASN A 235 0.19 7.70 -11.60
CA ASN A 235 0.08 6.63 -12.57
C ASN A 235 -0.07 5.27 -11.87
N PHE A 236 0.57 5.06 -10.72
CA PHE A 236 0.35 3.85 -9.90
C PHE A 236 -1.07 3.79 -9.35
N ILE A 237 -1.62 4.91 -8.87
CA ILE A 237 -3.01 4.95 -8.38
C ILE A 237 -3.96 4.53 -9.52
N ASN A 238 -3.78 5.09 -10.72
CA ASN A 238 -4.60 4.75 -11.89
C ASN A 238 -4.41 3.27 -12.29
N LEU A 239 -3.17 2.80 -12.38
CA LEU A 239 -2.83 1.42 -12.75
C LEU A 239 -3.51 0.43 -11.81
N PHE A 240 -3.39 0.63 -10.50
CA PHE A 240 -3.99 -0.26 -9.52
C PHE A 240 -5.52 -0.13 -9.48
N CYS A 241 -6.07 1.06 -9.73
CA CYS A 241 -7.53 1.24 -9.86
C CYS A 241 -8.08 0.38 -11.00
N TYR A 242 -7.53 0.54 -12.20
CA TYR A 242 -7.98 -0.21 -13.38
C TYR A 242 -7.73 -1.72 -13.24
N ARG A 243 -6.59 -2.13 -12.65
CA ARG A 243 -6.34 -3.54 -12.35
C ARG A 243 -7.43 -4.13 -11.45
N ASN A 244 -7.80 -3.45 -10.36
CA ASN A 244 -8.83 -3.93 -9.44
C ASN A 244 -10.20 -3.95 -10.12
N LYS A 245 -10.57 -2.92 -10.90
CA LYS A 245 -11.81 -2.94 -11.71
C LYS A 245 -11.89 -4.15 -12.64
N VAL A 246 -10.81 -4.45 -13.37
CA VAL A 246 -10.76 -5.61 -14.28
C VAL A 246 -10.93 -6.93 -13.52
N ILE A 247 -10.28 -7.08 -12.37
CA ILE A 247 -10.38 -8.28 -11.53
C ILE A 247 -11.80 -8.43 -10.97
N SER A 248 -12.37 -7.37 -10.39
CA SER A 248 -13.72 -7.39 -9.84
C SER A 248 -14.76 -7.71 -10.91
N ALA A 249 -14.65 -7.09 -12.09
CA ALA A 249 -15.55 -7.36 -13.22
C ALA A 249 -15.46 -8.82 -13.69
N TYR A 250 -14.25 -9.38 -13.76
CA TYR A 250 -14.03 -10.79 -14.10
C TYR A 250 -14.67 -11.72 -13.06
N GLN A 251 -14.44 -11.47 -11.76
CA GLN A 251 -14.99 -12.27 -10.67
C GLN A 251 -16.52 -12.21 -10.65
N PHE A 252 -17.09 -11.01 -10.79
CA PHE A 252 -18.54 -10.81 -10.84
C PHE A 252 -19.17 -11.54 -12.04
N ASN A 253 -18.55 -11.45 -13.22
CA ASN A 253 -19.04 -12.17 -14.40
C ASN A 253 -19.08 -13.68 -14.19
N ARG A 254 -18.06 -14.25 -13.52
CA ARG A 254 -18.02 -15.69 -13.20
C ARG A 254 -19.10 -16.09 -12.20
N GLN A 255 -19.40 -15.25 -11.21
CA GLN A 255 -20.49 -15.47 -10.26
C GLN A 255 -21.85 -15.46 -10.96
N VAL A 256 -22.14 -14.41 -11.75
CA VAL A 256 -23.38 -14.29 -12.53
C VAL A 256 -23.55 -15.47 -13.49
N TYR A 257 -22.49 -15.88 -14.18
CA TYR A 257 -22.54 -17.06 -15.05
C TYR A 257 -22.94 -18.33 -14.29
N GLN A 258 -22.36 -18.54 -13.10
CA GLN A 258 -22.68 -19.70 -12.27
C GLN A 258 -24.14 -19.65 -11.80
N GLU A 259 -24.63 -18.50 -11.35
CA GLU A 259 -26.03 -18.32 -10.93
C GLU A 259 -27.02 -18.58 -12.07
N ILE A 260 -26.73 -18.04 -13.27
CA ILE A 260 -27.56 -18.27 -14.47
C ILE A 260 -27.58 -19.76 -14.81
N LYS A 261 -26.43 -20.42 -14.79
CA LYS A 261 -26.31 -21.86 -15.07
C LYS A 261 -27.12 -22.69 -14.05
N ASP A 262 -26.99 -22.39 -12.77
CA ASP A 262 -27.69 -23.11 -11.70
C ASP A 262 -29.22 -22.91 -11.81
N ASN A 263 -29.67 -21.70 -12.15
CA ASN A 263 -31.09 -21.42 -12.36
C ASN A 263 -31.65 -22.11 -13.61
N TYR A 264 -30.88 -22.16 -14.69
CA TYR A 264 -31.27 -22.87 -15.91
C TYR A 264 -31.46 -24.37 -15.65
N GLN A 265 -30.51 -25.00 -14.94
CA GLN A 265 -30.59 -26.42 -14.58
C GLN A 265 -31.77 -26.76 -13.67
N LYS A 266 -32.19 -25.83 -12.79
CA LYS A 266 -33.36 -26.00 -11.93
C LYS A 266 -34.69 -25.91 -12.70
N ASN A 267 -34.74 -25.13 -13.77
CA ASN A 267 -35.96 -24.96 -14.58
C ASN A 267 -36.17 -26.05 -15.63
N GLU A 268 -35.13 -26.82 -15.96
CA GLU A 268 -35.23 -27.99 -16.86
C GLU A 268 -35.55 -29.32 -16.13
N GLN A 269 -35.70 -29.30 -14.80
CA GLN A 269 -36.17 -30.42 -13.97
C GLN A 269 -37.65 -30.29 -13.62
#